data_AF-A0AAE0V6D6-F1
#
_entry.id   AF-A0AAE0V6D6-F1
#
_cell.length_a   1.000
_cell.length_b   1.000
_cell.length_c   1.000
_cell.angle_alpha   90.00
_cell.angle_beta   90.00
_cell.angle_gamma   90.00
#
_symmetry.space_group_name_H-M   'P 1'
#
loop_
_entity.id
_entity.type
_entity.pdbx_description
1 polymer ?
#
loop_
_entity_poly.entity_id
_entity_poly.type
_entity_poly.pdbx_seq_one_letter_code
_entity_poly.pdbx_strand_id
1 'polypeptide(L)'
;MEAMLYALDQINSDPELLPNITLGARILDTCSRDTYALEQSLTFVQALIQKDTSDIRCSNGEQPIIRKPERVVGVIGASASSVSIMVANVLRLFEIPQISYASTAPELSDNNRYDFFSRVVPPDSYQAQAMVDIVKALGWNYVSTLASEGNYGESGVDAFVQISREAGTVIPTAEKSPLTVLTLFL
;
A
#
# COMPACT_ATOMS: atom_id res chain seq x y z
N MET A 1 9.15 -3.87 -10.09
CA MET A 1 10.17 -4.89 -9.77
C MET A 1 11.55 -4.41 -10.19
N GLU A 2 11.83 -4.24 -11.49
CA GLU A 2 13.17 -3.83 -11.96
C GLU A 2 13.72 -2.56 -11.30
N ALA A 3 12.88 -1.53 -11.13
CA ALA A 3 13.28 -0.31 -10.44
C ALA A 3 13.76 -0.55 -9.00
N MET A 4 13.22 -1.55 -8.30
CA MET A 4 13.66 -1.93 -6.95
C MET A 4 15.03 -2.61 -6.99
N LEU A 5 15.23 -3.55 -7.92
CA LEU A 5 16.52 -4.23 -8.08
C LEU A 5 17.61 -3.24 -8.46
N TYR A 6 17.32 -2.36 -9.43
CA TYR A 6 18.22 -1.28 -9.82
C TYR A 6 18.57 -0.38 -8.63
N ALA A 7 17.58 0.06 -7.85
CA ALA A 7 17.84 0.90 -6.68
C ALA A 7 18.73 0.20 -5.64
N LEU A 8 18.52 -1.10 -5.40
CA LEU A 8 19.38 -1.89 -4.51
C LEU A 8 20.81 -1.98 -5.04
N ASP A 9 21.00 -2.20 -6.34
CA ASP A 9 22.33 -2.23 -6.95
C ASP A 9 23.04 -0.88 -6.82
N GLN A 10 22.30 0.24 -7.00
CA GLN A 10 22.85 1.58 -6.78
C GLN A 10 23.25 1.80 -5.33
N ILE A 11 22.38 1.45 -4.36
CA ILE A 11 22.67 1.61 -2.93
C ILE A 11 23.87 0.76 -2.51
N ASN A 12 23.91 -0.51 -2.91
CA ASN A 12 24.99 -1.42 -2.54
C ASN A 12 26.34 -1.05 -3.18
N SER A 13 26.33 -0.26 -4.26
CA SER A 13 27.54 0.23 -4.93
C SER A 13 28.02 1.60 -4.43
N ASP A 14 27.20 2.28 -3.63
CA ASP A 14 27.48 3.63 -3.13
C ASP A 14 28.31 3.57 -1.83
N PRO A 15 29.55 4.07 -1.81
CA PRO A 15 30.38 4.05 -0.60
C PRO A 15 29.91 5.03 0.48
N GLU A 16 29.04 6.00 0.16
CA GLU A 16 28.51 6.97 1.13
C GLU A 16 27.21 6.50 1.79
N LEU A 17 26.47 5.60 1.14
CA LEU A 17 25.16 5.13 1.62
C LEU A 17 25.25 3.69 2.14
N LEU A 18 25.13 3.54 3.47
CA LEU A 18 25.20 2.24 4.17
C LEU A 18 26.51 1.45 3.93
N PRO A 19 27.69 2.05 4.17
CA PRO A 19 28.96 1.35 3.97
C PRO A 19 29.06 0.09 4.85
N ASN A 20 29.60 -1.00 4.28
CA ASN A 20 29.72 -2.33 4.90
C ASN A 20 28.38 -3.04 5.20
N ILE A 21 27.27 -2.58 4.65
CA ILE A 21 25.97 -3.25 4.72
C ILE A 21 25.55 -3.58 3.29
N THR A 22 25.05 -4.80 3.06
CA THR A 22 24.48 -5.20 1.77
C THR A 22 22.98 -5.40 1.94
N LEU A 23 22.19 -4.65 1.18
CA LEU A 23 20.75 -4.79 1.14
C LEU A 23 20.37 -5.93 0.17
N GLY A 24 19.66 -6.92 0.70
CA GLY A 24 18.97 -7.94 -0.08
C GLY A 24 17.48 -7.62 -0.25
N ALA A 25 16.81 -8.36 -1.13
CA ALA A 25 15.36 -8.25 -1.29
C ALA A 25 14.69 -9.59 -1.53
N ARG A 26 13.47 -9.71 -1.00
CA ARG A 26 12.52 -10.77 -1.31
C ARG A 26 11.30 -10.15 -1.97
N ILE A 27 11.14 -10.39 -3.27
CA ILE A 27 10.08 -9.80 -4.08
C ILE A 27 8.96 -10.82 -4.22
N LEU A 28 7.73 -10.40 -3.89
CA LEU A 28 6.52 -11.21 -4.02
C LEU A 28 5.55 -10.50 -4.95
N ASP A 29 4.85 -11.29 -5.77
CA ASP A 29 3.78 -10.75 -6.60
C ASP A 29 2.52 -10.52 -5.73
N THR A 30 1.86 -9.39 -5.95
CA THR A 30 0.57 -9.08 -5.30
C THR A 30 -0.61 -9.48 -6.18
N CYS A 31 -0.38 -9.70 -7.48
CA CYS A 31 -1.40 -9.94 -8.50
C CYS A 31 -2.55 -8.92 -8.50
N SER A 32 -2.33 -7.73 -7.95
CA SER A 32 -3.38 -6.72 -7.70
C SER A 32 -4.58 -7.24 -6.90
N ARG A 33 -4.40 -8.31 -6.11
CA ARG A 33 -5.46 -8.95 -5.34
C ARG A 33 -5.10 -8.91 -3.86
N ASP A 34 -5.98 -8.30 -3.09
CA ASP A 34 -5.83 -8.04 -1.66
C ASP A 34 -5.62 -9.32 -0.83
N THR A 35 -6.45 -10.34 -1.06
CA THR A 35 -6.37 -11.66 -0.38
C THR A 35 -5.12 -12.44 -0.76
N TYR A 36 -4.73 -12.42 -2.03
CA TYR A 36 -3.50 -13.08 -2.48
C TYR A 36 -2.26 -12.40 -1.91
N ALA A 37 -2.20 -11.07 -1.95
CA ALA A 37 -1.11 -10.31 -1.37
C ALA A 37 -1.02 -10.49 0.15
N LEU A 38 -2.16 -10.59 0.84
CA LEU A 38 -2.22 -10.92 2.26
C LEU A 38 -1.55 -12.28 2.54
N GLU A 39 -1.93 -13.33 1.81
CA GLU A 39 -1.30 -14.65 1.94
C GLU A 39 0.21 -14.60 1.71
N GLN A 40 0.66 -13.88 0.67
CA GLN A 40 2.09 -13.70 0.40
C GLN A 40 2.80 -12.94 1.54
N SER A 41 2.16 -11.91 2.10
CA SER A 41 2.73 -11.10 3.19
C SER A 41 3.00 -11.89 4.46
N LEU A 42 2.26 -12.98 4.71
CA LEU A 42 2.52 -13.88 5.84
C LEU A 42 3.94 -14.47 5.77
N THR A 43 4.52 -14.58 4.57
CA THR A 43 5.88 -15.08 4.41
C THR A 43 6.95 -14.11 4.91
N PHE A 44 6.65 -12.81 5.04
CA PHE A 44 7.55 -11.81 5.61
C PHE A 44 7.66 -11.93 7.13
N VAL A 45 6.60 -12.38 7.79
CA VAL A 45 6.53 -12.50 9.27
C VAL A 45 6.89 -13.89 9.77
N GLN A 46 7.06 -14.88 8.87
CA GLN A 46 7.45 -16.25 9.21
C GLN A 46 8.71 -16.33 10.10
N ALA A 47 9.69 -15.44 9.90
CA ALA A 47 10.90 -15.39 10.71
C ALA A 47 10.65 -14.96 12.17
N LEU A 48 9.57 -14.22 12.41
CA LEU A 48 9.21 -13.64 13.70
C LEU A 48 8.27 -14.55 14.49
N ILE A 49 7.60 -15.47 13.81
CA ILE A 49 6.76 -16.50 14.45
C ILE A 49 7.70 -17.59 14.98
N GLN A 50 7.96 -17.56 16.29
CA GLN A 50 8.72 -18.61 16.96
C GLN A 50 7.97 -19.94 16.82
N LYS A 51 8.55 -20.88 16.08
CA LYS A 51 8.16 -22.29 16.18
C LYS A 51 9.06 -22.92 17.22
N ASP A 52 8.46 -23.42 18.30
CA ASP A 52 9.17 -24.32 19.18
C ASP A 52 9.44 -25.61 18.41
N THR A 53 10.70 -25.86 18.10
CA THR A 53 11.15 -27.02 17.35
C THR A 53 11.99 -27.95 18.20
N SER A 54 11.99 -27.77 19.53
CA SER A 54 12.72 -28.61 20.49
C SER A 54 12.38 -30.08 20.36
N ASP A 55 11.12 -30.37 20.00
CA ASP A 55 10.54 -31.71 19.98
C ASP A 55 10.58 -32.37 18.59
N ILE A 56 11.02 -31.63 17.56
CA ILE A 56 11.15 -32.18 16.22
C ILE A 56 12.43 -33.01 16.15
N ARG A 57 12.30 -34.26 15.73
CA ARG A 57 13.40 -35.19 15.49
C ARG A 57 13.25 -35.78 14.09
N CYS A 58 14.38 -35.92 13.39
CA CYS A 58 14.41 -36.65 12.14
C CYS A 58 14.20 -38.16 12.40
N SER A 59 13.87 -38.94 11.37
CA SER A 59 13.63 -40.39 11.50
C SER A 59 14.83 -41.17 12.07
N ASN A 60 16.04 -40.58 12.02
CA ASN A 60 17.27 -41.10 12.59
C ASN A 60 17.54 -40.62 14.04
N GLY A 61 16.62 -39.86 14.65
CA GLY A 61 16.75 -39.33 16.01
C GLY A 61 17.58 -38.05 16.14
N GLU A 62 18.12 -37.51 15.04
CA GLU A 62 18.89 -36.26 15.05
C GLU A 62 17.99 -35.02 15.10
N GLN A 63 18.57 -33.88 15.49
CA GLN A 63 17.89 -32.60 15.38
C GLN A 63 17.81 -32.18 13.91
N PRO A 64 16.64 -31.73 13.42
CA PRO A 64 16.51 -31.25 12.05
C PRO A 64 17.33 -29.97 11.83
N ILE A 65 17.95 -29.87 10.66
CA ILE A 65 18.58 -28.62 10.20
C ILE A 65 17.46 -27.67 9.78
N ILE A 66 17.05 -26.79 10.69
CA ILE A 66 16.03 -25.78 10.41
C ILE A 66 16.75 -24.49 10.01
N ARG A 67 16.68 -24.15 8.72
CA ARG A 67 17.10 -22.81 8.26
C ARG A 67 16.11 -21.80 8.83
N LYS A 68 16.59 -20.90 9.70
CA LYS A 68 15.78 -19.78 10.16
C LYS A 68 15.41 -18.93 8.95
N PRO A 69 14.12 -18.58 8.76
CA PRO A 69 13.73 -17.68 7.68
C PRO A 69 14.44 -16.34 7.85
N GLU A 70 14.82 -15.72 6.75
CA GLU A 70 15.42 -14.38 6.78
C GLU A 70 14.39 -13.37 7.28
N ARG A 71 14.80 -12.52 8.23
CA ARG A 71 13.94 -11.49 8.80
C ARG A 71 13.82 -10.33 7.82
N VAL A 72 12.59 -9.97 7.48
CA VAL A 72 12.29 -8.74 6.73
C VAL A 72 12.29 -7.56 7.69
N VAL A 73 13.06 -6.52 7.36
CA VAL A 73 13.19 -5.29 8.16
C VAL A 73 12.24 -4.17 7.73
N GLY A 74 11.68 -4.27 6.53
CA GLY A 74 10.73 -3.31 5.97
C GLY A 74 10.17 -3.80 4.64
N VAL A 75 9.02 -3.28 4.23
CA VAL A 75 8.32 -3.66 3.00
C VAL A 75 8.13 -2.44 2.12
N ILE A 76 8.49 -2.55 0.84
CA ILE A 76 8.17 -1.54 -0.18
C ILE A 76 6.95 -2.01 -0.98
N GLY A 77 5.90 -1.20 -1.01
CA GLY A 77 4.63 -1.53 -1.68
C GLY A 77 3.42 -1.39 -0.74
N ALA A 78 2.24 -1.85 -1.15
CA ALA A 78 1.90 -2.30 -2.50
C ALA A 78 1.52 -1.11 -3.41
N SER A 79 1.09 -1.40 -4.64
CA SER A 79 0.63 -0.38 -5.59
C SER A 79 -0.80 0.07 -5.28
N ALA A 80 -1.77 -0.85 -5.33
CA ALA A 80 -3.18 -0.56 -5.10
C ALA A 80 -3.45 -0.31 -3.61
N SER A 81 -4.27 0.71 -3.32
CA SER A 81 -4.57 1.12 -1.95
C SER A 81 -5.20 -0.01 -1.11
N SER A 82 -6.18 -0.73 -1.67
CA SER A 82 -6.81 -1.89 -1.02
C SER A 82 -5.81 -2.98 -0.63
N VAL A 83 -4.84 -3.26 -1.52
CA VAL A 83 -3.77 -4.23 -1.28
C VAL A 83 -2.84 -3.74 -0.18
N SER A 84 -2.41 -2.47 -0.22
CA SER A 84 -1.55 -1.88 0.81
C SER A 84 -2.20 -1.93 2.19
N ILE A 85 -3.51 -1.70 2.28
CA ILE A 85 -4.26 -1.79 3.54
C ILE A 85 -4.23 -3.22 4.09
N MET A 86 -4.48 -4.23 3.26
CA MET A 86 -4.43 -5.63 3.71
C MET A 86 -3.04 -6.02 4.22
N VAL A 87 -1.99 -5.63 3.49
CA VAL A 87 -0.61 -5.90 3.89
C VAL A 87 -0.24 -5.15 5.19
N ALA A 88 -0.61 -3.87 5.30
CA ALA A 88 -0.33 -3.05 6.48
C ALA A 88 -0.95 -3.62 7.76
N ASN A 89 -2.18 -4.15 7.67
CA ASN A 89 -2.87 -4.77 8.81
C ASN A 89 -2.13 -5.99 9.38
N VAL A 90 -1.37 -6.71 8.56
CA VAL A 90 -0.51 -7.82 9.04
C VAL A 90 0.82 -7.28 9.55
N LEU A 91 1.50 -6.44 8.77
CA LEU A 91 2.84 -5.97 9.10
C LEU A 91 2.90 -5.18 10.40
N ARG A 92 1.85 -4.42 10.73
CA ARG A 92 1.77 -3.65 11.98
C ARG A 92 1.81 -4.52 13.23
N LEU A 93 1.30 -5.76 13.17
CA LEU A 93 1.32 -6.70 14.30
C LEU A 93 2.74 -7.17 14.65
N PHE A 94 3.67 -6.99 13.73
CA PHE A 94 5.07 -7.39 13.85
C PHE A 94 6.02 -6.18 13.78
N GLU A 95 5.48 -4.96 13.86
CA GLU A 95 6.23 -3.70 13.83
C GLU A 95 7.12 -3.56 12.58
N ILE A 96 6.67 -4.10 11.44
CA ILE A 96 7.40 -4.02 10.18
C ILE A 96 6.93 -2.76 9.42
N PRO A 97 7.80 -1.77 9.18
CA PRO A 97 7.44 -0.58 8.43
C PRO A 97 7.14 -0.91 6.97
N GLN A 98 6.09 -0.31 6.43
CA GLN A 98 5.68 -0.41 5.02
C GLN A 98 5.73 0.96 4.36
N ILE A 99 6.43 1.06 3.21
CA ILE A 99 6.48 2.28 2.41
C ILE A 99 5.88 2.01 1.03
N SER A 100 4.71 2.57 0.76
CA SER A 100 4.08 2.46 -0.57
C SER A 100 4.59 3.53 -1.54
N TYR A 101 4.75 3.14 -2.80
CA TYR A 101 5.11 4.03 -3.89
C TYR A 101 3.91 4.54 -4.71
N ALA A 102 2.69 4.02 -4.48
CA ALA A 102 1.53 4.36 -5.32
C ALA A 102 0.16 4.31 -4.62
N SER A 103 0.05 3.87 -3.37
CA SER A 103 -1.24 3.81 -2.67
C SER A 103 -1.63 5.17 -2.11
N THR A 104 -2.59 5.82 -2.74
CA THR A 104 -2.97 7.22 -2.48
C THR A 104 -4.29 7.39 -1.73
N ALA A 105 -4.99 6.30 -1.37
CA ALA A 105 -6.27 6.41 -0.65
C ALA A 105 -6.13 7.28 0.61
N PRO A 106 -7.06 8.24 0.87
CA PRO A 106 -6.97 9.14 2.01
C PRO A 106 -6.88 8.44 3.37
N GLU A 107 -7.61 7.34 3.56
CA GLU A 107 -7.69 6.59 4.82
C GLU A 107 -6.35 6.02 5.30
N LEU A 108 -5.40 5.76 4.39
CA LEU A 108 -4.04 5.34 4.75
C LEU A 108 -3.23 6.42 5.50
N SER A 109 -3.78 7.63 5.66
CA SER A 109 -3.20 8.71 6.48
C SER A 109 -3.63 8.66 7.96
N ASP A 110 -4.51 7.73 8.35
CA ASP A 110 -4.88 7.55 9.76
C ASP A 110 -3.78 6.84 10.54
N ASN A 111 -2.92 7.61 11.19
CA ASN A 111 -1.77 7.11 11.96
C ASN A 111 -2.18 6.26 13.19
N ASN A 112 -3.44 6.35 13.66
CA ASN A 112 -3.90 5.46 14.74
C ASN A 112 -4.15 4.03 14.22
N ARG A 113 -4.51 3.92 12.94
CA ARG A 113 -4.81 2.65 12.28
C ARG A 113 -3.62 2.09 11.52
N TYR A 114 -2.77 2.94 10.96
CA TYR A 114 -1.65 2.56 10.09
C TYR A 114 -0.33 3.20 10.58
N ASP A 115 -0.02 3.00 11.86
CA ASP A 115 1.18 3.47 12.58
C ASP A 115 2.51 3.09 11.92
N PHE A 116 2.59 1.94 11.25
CA PHE A 116 3.78 1.47 10.53
C PHE A 116 3.70 1.70 9.00
N PHE A 117 2.72 2.46 8.52
CA PHE A 117 2.57 2.76 7.10
C PHE A 117 3.12 4.14 6.75
N SER A 118 3.77 4.24 5.60
CA SER A 118 4.22 5.48 5.00
C SER A 118 4.10 5.40 3.48
N ARG A 119 4.15 6.54 2.80
CA ARG A 119 4.15 6.61 1.34
C ARG A 119 4.91 7.82 0.83
N VAL A 120 5.46 7.68 -0.37
CA VAL A 120 6.19 8.75 -1.07
C VAL A 120 5.31 9.55 -2.04
N VAL A 121 4.00 9.26 -2.05
CA VAL A 121 2.98 9.93 -2.88
C VAL A 121 1.93 10.61 -1.99
N PRO A 122 1.37 11.76 -2.40
CA PRO A 122 0.35 12.45 -1.62
C PRO A 122 -1.01 11.70 -1.63
N PRO A 123 -1.88 11.91 -0.62
CA PRO A 123 -3.24 11.38 -0.63
C PRO A 123 -4.12 11.98 -1.75
N ASP A 124 -5.12 11.21 -2.19
CA ASP A 124 -6.12 11.65 -3.17
C ASP A 124 -7.02 12.79 -2.67
N SER A 125 -6.99 13.13 -1.37
CA SER A 125 -7.69 14.31 -0.86
C SER A 125 -7.18 15.60 -1.52
N TYR A 126 -5.89 15.68 -1.84
CA TYR A 126 -5.32 16.80 -2.58
C TYR A 126 -5.77 16.80 -4.05
N GLN A 127 -5.86 15.61 -4.67
CA GLN A 127 -6.37 15.48 -6.04
C GLN A 127 -7.87 15.87 -6.11
N ALA A 128 -8.67 15.42 -5.15
CA ALA A 128 -10.07 15.76 -5.02
C ALA A 128 -10.27 17.28 -4.86
N GLN A 129 -9.45 17.93 -4.03
CA GLN A 129 -9.45 19.40 -3.90
C GLN A 129 -9.16 20.08 -5.24
N ALA A 130 -8.11 19.66 -5.94
CA ALA A 130 -7.76 20.21 -7.24
C ALA A 130 -8.88 20.04 -8.27
N MET A 131 -9.59 18.89 -8.26
CA MET A 131 -10.74 18.65 -9.12
C MET A 131 -11.89 19.62 -8.81
N VAL A 132 -12.20 19.86 -7.53
CA VAL A 132 -13.22 20.85 -7.15
C VAL A 132 -12.83 22.25 -7.61
N ASP A 133 -11.57 22.63 -7.46
CA ASP A 133 -11.08 23.94 -7.90
C ASP A 133 -11.22 24.13 -9.41
N ILE A 134 -10.94 23.08 -10.20
CA ILE A 134 -11.15 23.09 -11.66
C ILE A 134 -12.64 23.23 -12.01
N VAL A 135 -13.51 22.44 -11.39
CA VAL A 135 -14.97 22.49 -11.61
C VAL A 135 -15.50 23.90 -11.34
N LYS A 136 -15.05 24.54 -10.25
CA LYS A 136 -15.41 25.91 -9.90
C LYS A 136 -14.87 26.93 -10.89
N ALA A 137 -13.61 26.81 -11.31
CA ALA A 137 -13.01 27.71 -12.29
C ALA A 137 -13.74 27.69 -13.64
N LEU A 138 -14.34 26.55 -13.99
CA LEU A 138 -15.12 26.36 -15.22
C LEU A 138 -16.60 26.73 -15.09
N GLY A 139 -17.07 27.08 -13.88
CA GLY A 139 -18.46 27.44 -13.63
C GLY A 139 -19.44 26.26 -13.74
N TRP A 140 -18.97 25.03 -13.56
CA TRP A 140 -19.79 23.84 -13.59
C TRP A 140 -20.50 23.61 -12.26
N ASN A 141 -21.82 23.50 -12.29
CA ASN A 141 -22.65 23.38 -11.07
C ASN A 141 -23.26 21.99 -10.89
N TYR A 142 -23.20 21.14 -11.92
CA TYR A 142 -23.74 19.79 -11.91
C TYR A 142 -22.74 18.84 -12.55
N VAL A 143 -22.25 17.85 -11.79
CA VAL A 143 -21.20 16.93 -12.24
C VAL A 143 -21.53 15.50 -11.82
N SER A 144 -21.11 14.54 -12.63
CA SER A 144 -21.20 13.11 -12.30
C SER A 144 -19.81 12.55 -12.02
N THR A 145 -19.70 11.77 -10.95
CA THR A 145 -18.46 11.13 -10.52
C THR A 145 -18.56 9.63 -10.71
N LEU A 146 -17.58 9.05 -11.39
CA LEU A 146 -17.38 7.60 -11.44
C LEU A 146 -16.18 7.20 -10.57
N ALA A 147 -16.42 6.20 -9.72
CA ALA A 147 -15.39 5.58 -8.89
C ALA A 147 -15.10 4.16 -9.37
N SER A 148 -13.82 3.81 -9.37
CA SER A 148 -13.40 2.41 -9.40
C SER A 148 -13.77 1.74 -8.08
N GLU A 149 -14.24 0.50 -8.13
CA GLU A 149 -14.49 -0.29 -6.92
C GLU A 149 -13.21 -0.44 -6.08
N GLY A 150 -13.36 -0.27 -4.76
CA GLY A 150 -12.28 -0.38 -3.77
C GLY A 150 -11.80 0.96 -3.21
N ASN A 151 -10.90 0.87 -2.23
CA ASN A 151 -10.52 1.99 -1.34
C ASN A 151 -9.92 3.21 -2.05
N TYR A 152 -9.32 3.04 -3.22
CA TYR A 152 -8.79 4.18 -4.00
C TYR A 152 -9.93 5.03 -4.59
N GLY A 153 -10.78 4.42 -5.43
CA GLY A 153 -11.82 5.14 -6.15
C GLY A 153 -12.92 5.65 -5.22
N GLU A 154 -13.38 4.82 -4.28
CA GLU A 154 -14.47 5.19 -3.37
C GLU A 154 -14.06 6.33 -2.44
N SER A 155 -12.92 6.20 -1.74
CA SER A 155 -12.47 7.26 -0.83
C SER A 155 -12.07 8.54 -1.56
N GLY A 156 -11.61 8.45 -2.82
CA GLY A 156 -11.34 9.63 -3.66
C GLY A 156 -12.62 10.39 -4.02
N VAL A 157 -13.68 9.67 -4.43
CA VAL A 157 -14.99 10.28 -4.70
C VAL A 157 -15.63 10.83 -3.43
N ASP A 158 -15.55 10.12 -2.31
CA ASP A 158 -16.05 10.62 -1.03
C ASP A 158 -15.38 11.94 -0.63
N ALA A 159 -14.06 12.03 -0.79
CA ALA A 159 -13.32 13.27 -0.57
C ALA A 159 -13.80 14.39 -1.50
N PHE A 160 -13.98 14.11 -2.80
CA PHE A 160 -14.48 15.08 -3.77
C PHE A 160 -15.90 15.58 -3.42
N VAL A 161 -16.80 14.67 -3.05
CA VAL A 161 -18.18 14.99 -2.67
C VAL A 161 -18.19 15.86 -1.41
N GLN A 162 -17.37 15.52 -0.41
CA GLN A 162 -17.28 16.28 0.82
C GLN A 162 -16.78 17.72 0.57
N ILE A 163 -15.68 17.87 -0.17
CA ILE A 163 -15.11 19.18 -0.53
C ILE A 163 -16.09 19.99 -1.39
N SER A 164 -16.79 19.35 -2.33
CA SER A 164 -17.81 19.99 -3.17
C SER A 164 -18.97 20.56 -2.34
N ARG A 165 -19.42 19.82 -1.31
CA ARG A 165 -20.48 20.26 -0.39
C ARG A 165 -20.03 21.45 0.45
N GLU A 166 -18.79 21.43 0.94
CA GLU A 166 -18.20 22.54 1.69
C GLU A 166 -18.05 23.81 0.84
N ALA A 167 -17.76 23.65 -0.46
CA ALA A 167 -17.70 24.75 -1.41
C ALA A 167 -19.07 25.32 -1.82
N GLY A 168 -20.17 24.61 -1.56
CA GLY A 168 -21.56 25.06 -1.75
C GLY A 168 -22.00 25.36 -3.18
N THR A 169 -21.16 25.11 -4.19
CA THR A 169 -21.37 25.52 -5.59
C THR A 169 -21.52 24.36 -6.57
N VAL A 170 -21.18 23.13 -6.15
CA VAL A 170 -21.15 21.94 -7.01
C VAL A 170 -22.13 20.90 -6.46
N ILE A 171 -23.02 20.36 -7.30
CA ILE A 171 -23.93 19.26 -6.96
C ILE A 171 -23.38 17.96 -7.59
N PRO A 172 -22.73 17.09 -6.81
CA PRO A 172 -22.20 15.84 -7.32
C PRO A 172 -23.24 14.72 -7.31
N THR A 173 -23.26 13.91 -8.36
CA THR A 173 -23.95 12.61 -8.43
C THR A 173 -22.93 11.49 -8.59
N ALA A 174 -23.04 10.40 -7.82
CA ALA A 174 -22.02 9.36 -7.78
C ALA A 174 -22.54 8.01 -8.27
N GLU A 175 -21.73 7.34 -9.10
CA GLU A 175 -21.98 5.98 -9.60
C GLU A 175 -20.68 5.15 -9.53
N LYS A 176 -20.83 3.84 -9.29
CA LYS A 176 -19.71 2.90 -9.12
C LYS A 176 -19.50 2.07 -10.38
N SER A 177 -18.24 1.83 -10.75
CA SER A 177 -17.88 0.99 -11.90
C SER A 177 -16.75 0.02 -11.54
N PRO A 178 -16.81 -1.25 -12.02
CA PRO A 178 -15.71 -2.21 -11.85
C PRO A 178 -14.48 -1.88 -12.72
N LEU A 179 -14.54 -0.86 -13.59
CA LEU A 179 -13.41 -0.43 -14.42
C LEU A 179 -12.57 0.64 -13.70
N THR A 180 -11.25 0.55 -13.80
CA THR A 180 -10.30 1.49 -13.18
C THR A 180 -10.33 2.86 -13.85
N VAL A 181 -11.24 3.71 -13.39
CA VAL A 181 -11.39 5.07 -13.88
C VAL A 181 -11.88 5.97 -12.73
N LEU A 182 -11.08 6.99 -12.36
CA LEU A 182 -11.63 8.22 -11.76
C LEU A 182 -11.81 9.17 -12.94
N THR A 183 -13.04 9.27 -13.46
CA THR A 183 -13.35 10.21 -14.56
C THR A 183 -14.57 10.98 -14.14
N LEU A 184 -14.41 12.30 -14.12
CA LEU A 184 -15.53 13.22 -14.17
C LEU A 184 -16.16 13.03 -15.56
N PHE A 185 -17.39 12.52 -15.60
CA PHE A 185 -18.19 12.63 -16.82
C PHE A 185 -18.92 13.98 -16.78
N LEU A 186 -18.82 14.69 -17.91
CA LEU A 186 -19.54 15.95 -18.19
C LEU A 186 -20.93 15.66 -18.73
#